data_AF-A0A212EY24-F1
#
_entry.id   AF-A0A212EY24-F1
#
_cell.length_a   1.000
_cell.length_b   1.000
_cell.length_c   1.000
_cell.angle_alpha   90.00
_cell.angle_beta   90.00
_cell.angle_gamma   90.00
#
_symmetry.space_group_name_H-M   'P 1'
#
loop_
_entity.id
_entity.type
_entity.pdbx_description
1 polymer ?
#
loop_
_entity_poly.entity_id
_entity_poly.type
_entity_poly.pdbx_seq_one_letter_code
_entity_poly.pdbx_strand_id
1 'polypeptide(L)' 'MEGNYLVNVPKLKGRENYNEWAFTAKHFLVLEGMDIIKDPAADASDTDNKNTKEKLIMTIDSSLYVHIKDEKT' A
#
# COMPACT_ATOMS: atom_id res chain seq x y z
N MET A 1 -18.28 6.49 -7.68
CA MET A 1 -17.63 5.43 -8.46
C MET A 1 -16.36 5.08 -7.71
N GLU A 2 -16.35 3.96 -6.99
CA GLU A 2 -15.10 3.43 -6.42
C GLU A 2 -14.28 2.91 -7.60
N GLY A 3 -13.39 3.75 -8.12
CA GLY A 3 -12.42 3.31 -9.10
C GLY A 3 -11.58 2.20 -8.48
N ASN A 4 -11.42 1.08 -9.18
CA ASN A 4 -10.48 0.04 -8.79
C ASN A 4 -9.04 0.56 -8.99
N TYR A 5 -8.61 1.53 -8.17
CA TYR A 5 -7.31 2.18 -8.27
C TYR A 5 -6.16 1.18 -8.09
N LEU A 6 -6.45 0.07 -7.40
CA LEU A 6 -5.55 -1.07 -7.25
C LEU A 6 -5.05 -1.63 -8.59
N VAL A 7 -5.89 -1.59 -9.63
CA VAL A 7 -5.56 -2.11 -10.97
C VAL A 7 -4.47 -1.28 -11.64
N ASN A 8 -4.30 -0.03 -11.21
CA ASN A 8 -3.32 0.91 -11.77
C ASN A 8 -2.01 0.96 -10.97
N VAL A 9 -1.94 0.35 -9.78
CA VAL A 9 -0.68 0.29 -9.01
C VAL A 9 0.13 -0.91 -9.51
N PRO A 10 1.32 -0.70 -10.09
CA PRO A 10 2.16 -1.82 -10.52
C PRO A 10 2.58 -2.65 -9.29
N LYS A 11 2.90 -3.93 -9.47
CA LYS A 11 3.46 -4.72 -8.36
C LYS A 11 4.88 -4.27 -8.04
N LEU A 12 5.22 -4.09 -6.76
CA LEU A 12 6.61 -3.89 -6.33
C LEU A 12 7.40 -5.16 -6.60
N LYS A 13 8.42 -5.10 -7.46
CA LYS A 13 9.29 -6.23 -7.84
C LYS A 13 10.66 -6.17 -7.17
N GLY A 14 11.04 -5.00 -6.66
CA GLY A 14 12.27 -4.81 -5.90
C GLY A 14 12.80 -3.40 -6.09
N ARG A 15 14.12 -3.24 -5.96
CA ARG A 15 14.79 -1.93 -6.05
C ARG A 15 14.61 -1.26 -7.42
N GLU A 16 14.52 -2.06 -8.48
CA GLU A 16 14.38 -1.62 -9.87
C GLU A 16 13.14 -0.75 -10.13
N ASN A 17 12.03 -1.04 -9.47
CA ASN A 17 10.78 -0.31 -9.62
C ASN A 17 10.27 0.34 -8.34
N TYR A 18 11.10 0.36 -7.29
CA TYR A 18 10.74 0.92 -5.98
C TYR A 18 10.30 2.38 -6.07
N ASN A 19 11.04 3.23 -6.79
CA ASN A 19 10.72 4.67 -6.86
C ASN A 19 9.35 4.92 -7.54
N GLU A 20 9.09 4.22 -8.63
CA GLU A 20 7.84 4.33 -9.38
C GLU A 20 6.66 3.73 -8.62
N TRP A 21 6.89 2.57 -7.98
CA TRP A 21 5.92 1.94 -7.09
C TRP A 21 5.58 2.84 -5.91
N ALA A 22 6.58 3.37 -5.20
CA ALA A 22 6.37 4.22 -4.03
C ALA A 22 5.60 5.50 -4.38
N PHE A 23 5.90 6.09 -5.54
CA PHE A 23 5.16 7.24 -6.05
C PHE A 23 3.69 6.90 -6.31
N THR A 24 3.42 5.78 -7.00
CA THR A 24 2.07 5.34 -7.35
C THR A 24 1.26 4.90 -6.13
N ALA A 25 1.88 4.13 -5.24
CA ALA A 25 1.29 3.70 -3.97
C ALA A 25 0.93 4.88 -3.07
N LYS A 26 1.79 5.91 -3.01
CA LYS A 26 1.48 7.14 -2.28
C LYS A 26 0.24 7.85 -2.82
N HIS A 27 0.10 7.98 -4.14
CA HIS A 27 -1.09 8.60 -4.74
C HIS A 27 -2.35 7.75 -4.51
N PHE A 28 -2.21 6.42 -4.59
CA PHE A 28 -3.28 5.49 -4.26
C PHE A 28 -3.78 5.69 -2.83
N LEU A 29 -2.88 5.80 -1.84
CA LEU A 29 -3.26 6.02 -0.44
C LEU A 29 -4.00 7.35 -0.24
N VAL A 30 -3.55 8.42 -0.89
CA VAL A 30 -4.22 9.73 -0.85
C VAL A 30 -5.63 9.66 -1.46
N LEU A 31 -5.81 8.91 -2.56
CA LEU A 31 -7.12 8.69 -3.18
C LEU A 31 -8.07 7.85 -2.30
N GLU A 32 -7.53 6.95 -1.49
CA GLU A 32 -8.27 6.17 -0.48
C GLU A 32 -8.50 6.97 0.81
N GLY A 33 -8.12 8.26 0.85
CA GLY A 33 -8.32 9.12 2.02
C GLY A 33 -7.28 8.95 3.12
N MET A 34 -6.22 8.17 2.88
CA MET A 34 -5.09 8.03 3.80
C MET A 34 -3.93 8.93 3.37
N ASP A 35 -3.88 10.13 3.93
CA ASP A 35 -2.72 11.00 3.77
C ASP A 35 -1.60 10.57 4.73
N ILE A 36 -0.66 9.76 4.25
CA ILE A 36 0.52 9.31 5.00
C ILE A 36 1.49 10.44 5.40
N ILE A 37 1.29 11.67 4.90
CA ILE A 37 2.09 12.85 5.27
C ILE A 37 1.45 13.63 6.40
N LYS A 38 0.12 13.53 6.58
CA LYS A 38 -0.60 14.17 7.68
C LYS A 38 -0.69 13.22 8.87
N ASP A 39 -0.71 13.81 10.06
CA ASP A 39 -0.83 13.07 11.32
C ASP A 39 -1.96 12.03 11.27
N PRO A 40 -1.72 10.80 11.77
CA PRO A 40 -2.69 9.69 11.74
C PRO A 40 -3.96 9.92 12.58
N ALA A 41 -4.11 11.12 13.15
CA ALA A 41 -5.20 11.50 14.04
C ALA A 41 -6.45 12.07 13.32
N ALA A 42 -6.39 12.31 12.00
CA ALA A 42 -7.48 12.91 11.26
C ALA A 42 -8.27 11.87 10.43
N ASP A 43 -9.40 11.43 10.98
CA ASP A 43 -10.64 11.11 10.25
C ASP A 43 -10.74 9.83 9.39
N ALA A 44 -9.81 8.88 9.44
CA ALA A 44 -10.03 7.56 8.83
C ALA A 44 -10.57 6.56 9.86
N SER A 45 -11.69 5.88 9.57
CA SER A 45 -12.20 4.82 10.44
C SER A 45 -11.17 3.68 10.55
N ASP A 46 -11.10 3.03 11.71
CA ASP A 46 -10.13 1.95 11.96
C ASP A 46 -10.29 0.76 10.99
N THR A 47 -11.47 0.65 10.35
CA THR A 47 -11.78 -0.32 9.29
C THR A 47 -11.25 0.13 7.92
N ASP A 48 -11.39 1.40 7.56
CA ASP A 48 -10.85 1.94 6.29
C ASP A 48 -9.33 1.89 6.27
N ASN A 49 -8.69 2.14 7.42
CA ASN A 49 -7.25 1.99 7.58
C ASN A 49 -6.79 0.54 7.36
N LYS A 50 -7.51 -0.44 7.91
CA LYS A 50 -7.23 -1.88 7.69
C LYS A 50 -7.39 -2.26 6.23
N ASN A 51 -8.52 -1.90 5.61
CA ASN A 51 -8.78 -2.22 4.21
C ASN A 51 -7.73 -1.60 3.28
N THR A 52 -7.32 -0.36 3.53
CA THR A 52 -6.33 0.32 2.67
C THR A 52 -4.93 -0.25 2.85
N LYS A 53 -4.56 -0.69 4.06
CA LYS A 53 -3.32 -1.45 4.31
C LYS A 53 -3.30 -2.78 3.57
N GLU A 54 -4.40 -3.54 3.60
CA GLU A 54 -4.54 -4.79 2.84
C GLU A 54 -4.42 -4.54 1.33
N LYS A 55 -5.08 -3.48 0.83
CA LYS A 55 -4.96 -3.04 -0.56
C LYS A 55 -3.49 -2.73 -0.93
N LEU A 56 -2.75 -2.02 -0.08
CA LEU A 56 -1.33 -1.74 -0.31
C LEU A 56 -0.48 -3.02 -0.35
N ILE A 57 -0.73 -3.95 0.58
CA ILE A 57 -0.10 -5.29 0.64
C ILE A 57 -0.30 -6.04 -0.69
N MET A 58 -1.50 -5.97 -1.28
CA MET A 58 -1.78 -6.61 -2.58
C MET A 58 -0.97 -6.04 -3.75
N THR A 59 -0.39 -4.84 -3.61
CA THR A 59 0.49 -4.23 -4.62
C THR A 59 1.96 -4.63 -4.46
N ILE A 60 2.31 -5.44 -3.46
CA ILE A 60 3.67 -5.95 -3.26
C ILE A 60 3.77 -7.34 -3.89
N ASP A 61 4.83 -7.63 -4.65
CA ASP A 61 5.02 -8.97 -5.18
C ASP A 61 5.25 -9.98 -4.04
N SER A 62 4.53 -11.09 -4.08
CA SER A 62 4.65 -12.20 -3.14
C SER A 62 6.07 -12.76 -3.01
N SER A 63 6.93 -12.62 -4.03
CA SER A 63 8.33 -13.03 -3.96
C SER A 63 9.16 -12.13 -3.03
N LEU A 64 8.69 -10.91 -2.72
CA LEU A 64 9.29 -10.02 -1.74
C LEU A 64 8.82 -10.30 -0.31
N TYR A 65 7.75 -11.10 -0.13
CA TYR A 65 7.27 -11.54 1.19
C TYR A 65 8.15 -12.59 1.86
N VAL A 66 9.26 -13.00 1.24
CA VAL A 66 10.20 -13.99 1.76
C VAL A 66 10.77 -13.60 3.14
N HIS A 67 10.69 -12.33 3.56
CA HIS A 67 11.15 -11.89 4.89
C HIS A 67 10.06 -11.75 5.96
N ILE A 68 8.79 -12.05 5.67
CA ILE A 68 7.71 -12.01 6.69
C ILE A 68 7.43 -13.41 7.29
N LYS A 69 7.97 -14.48 6.70
CA LYS A 69 7.76 -15.86 7.17
C LYS A 69 8.85 -16.42 8.13
N ASP A 70 9.98 -15.73 8.30
CA ASP A 70 11.13 -16.27 9.03
C ASP A 70 11.48 -15.54 10.35
N GLU A 71 10.63 -14.63 10.86
CA GLU A 71 10.77 -14.17 12.25
C GLU A 71 10.11 -15.16 13.22
N LYS A 72 10.71 -16.34 13.31
CA LYS A 72 10.49 -17.26 14.43
C LYS A 72 11.81 -17.93 14.77
N THR A 73 12.62 -17.26 15.57
CA THR A 73 13.57 -17.87 16.52
C THR A 73 13.83 -16.89 17.65
#